data_AF-A0A291RSQ7-F1
#
_entry.id   AF-A0A291RSQ7-F1
#
_cell.length_a   1.000
_cell.length_b   1.000
_cell.length_c   1.000
_cell.angle_alpha   90.00
_cell.angle_beta   90.00
_cell.angle_gamma   90.00
#
_symmetry.space_group_name_H-M   'P 1'
#
loop_
_entity.id
_entity.type
_entity.pdbx_description
1 polymer ?
#
loop_
_entity_poly.entity_id
_entity_poly.type
_entity_poly.pdbx_seq_one_letter_code
_entity_poly.pdbx_strand_id
1 'polypeptide(L)'
;MGGDSVRLGPIRPEHVGDGWLLEGDERDGWHLSKSAGAATVRIFVTASACGVGLCLPDGRMVRGMSARDVDDAKMLADTLIREVN
;
A
#
# COMPACT_ATOMS: atom_id res chain seq x y z
N MET A 1 -22.75 -23.19 -5.49
CA MET A 1 -21.30 -23.13 -5.20
C MET A 1 -20.86 -21.75 -5.66
N GLY A 2 -20.70 -20.75 -4.79
CA GLY A 2 -19.89 -20.78 -3.58
C GLY A 2 -18.45 -20.39 -3.93
N GLY A 3 -18.29 -19.22 -4.55
CA GLY A 3 -17.01 -18.60 -4.84
C GLY A 3 -17.11 -17.16 -4.40
N ASP A 4 -17.01 -16.96 -3.08
CA ASP A 4 -16.83 -15.63 -2.50
C ASP A 4 -15.50 -15.11 -3.05
N SER A 5 -15.61 -14.43 -4.19
CA SER A 5 -14.50 -13.68 -4.75
C SER A 5 -14.31 -12.56 -3.75
N VAL A 6 -13.38 -12.73 -2.81
CA VAL A 6 -12.95 -11.65 -1.92
C VAL A 6 -12.70 -10.45 -2.82
N ARG A 7 -13.66 -9.53 -2.88
CA ARG A 7 -13.49 -8.30 -3.64
C ARG A 7 -12.41 -7.57 -2.86
N LEU A 8 -11.23 -7.48 -3.46
CA LEU A 8 -10.21 -6.55 -3.00
C LEU A 8 -10.84 -5.16 -3.11
N GLY A 9 -11.31 -4.66 -1.97
CA GLY A 9 -12.02 -3.39 -1.93
C GLY A 9 -11.08 -2.26 -2.33
N PRO A 10 -11.62 -1.17 -2.90
CA PRO A 10 -10.84 0.05 -3.05
C PRO A 10 -10.25 0.46 -1.70
N ILE A 11 -9.13 1.19 -1.70
CA ILE A 11 -8.65 1.80 -0.47
C ILE A 11 -9.72 2.77 0.01
N ARG A 12 -10.16 2.61 1.25
CA ARG A 12 -11.20 3.41 1.88
C ARG A 12 -10.62 4.23 3.03
N PRO A 13 -11.33 5.28 3.47
CA PRO A 13 -10.93 6.08 4.64
C PRO A 13 -10.69 5.24 5.90
N GLU A 14 -11.36 4.11 6.05
CA GLU A 14 -11.17 3.15 7.15
C GLU A 14 -9.79 2.49 7.18
N HIS A 15 -9.02 2.53 6.08
CA HIS A 15 -7.64 2.05 6.07
C HIS A 15 -6.63 3.11 6.55
N VAL A 16 -7.06 4.37 6.73
CA VAL A 16 -6.26 5.46 7.29
C VAL A 16 -6.15 5.28 8.80
N GLY A 17 -4.93 5.35 9.32
CA GLY A 17 -4.62 5.05 10.72
C GLY A 17 -3.19 4.53 10.87
N ASP A 18 -2.66 4.47 12.10
CA ASP A 18 -1.30 3.94 12.37
C ASP A 18 -0.17 4.59 11.54
N GLY A 19 -0.32 5.89 11.27
CA GLY A 19 0.62 6.68 10.46
C GLY A 19 0.46 6.53 8.95
N TRP A 20 -0.57 5.81 8.48
CA TRP A 20 -0.94 5.76 7.07
C TRP A 20 -1.77 6.98 6.67
N LEU A 21 -1.42 7.58 5.55
CA LEU A 21 -2.15 8.66 4.88
C LEU A 21 -2.81 8.11 3.63
N LEU A 22 -4.00 8.61 3.29
CA LEU A 22 -4.66 8.33 2.02
C LEU A 22 -4.32 9.45 1.04
N GLU A 23 -3.64 9.09 -0.04
CA GLU A 23 -3.19 10.02 -1.08
C GLU A 23 -3.66 9.55 -2.47
N GLY A 24 -3.59 10.44 -3.46
CA GLY A 24 -4.10 10.20 -4.80
C GLY A 24 -5.48 10.80 -5.02
N ASP A 25 -6.08 10.46 -6.15
CA ASP A 25 -7.39 10.93 -6.57
C ASP A 25 -8.11 9.88 -7.44
N GLU A 26 -9.30 10.22 -7.96
CA GLU A 26 -10.08 9.32 -8.81
C GLU A 26 -9.44 9.05 -10.19
N ARG A 27 -8.48 9.89 -10.62
CA ARG A 27 -7.83 9.81 -11.93
C ARG A 27 -6.56 8.94 -11.88
N ASP A 28 -5.72 9.15 -10.89
CA ASP A 28 -4.45 8.43 -10.70
C ASP A 28 -4.57 7.24 -9.75
N GLY A 29 -5.71 7.14 -9.05
CA GLY A 29 -6.02 6.07 -8.11
C GLY A 29 -5.58 6.38 -6.68
N TRP A 30 -6.46 6.08 -5.73
CA TRP A 30 -6.17 6.17 -4.31
C TRP A 30 -5.11 5.15 -3.88
N HIS A 31 -4.13 5.60 -3.12
CA HIS A 31 -3.09 4.79 -2.50
C HIS A 31 -2.89 5.20 -1.03
N LEU A 32 -2.42 4.27 -0.19
CA LEU A 32 -1.95 4.61 1.15
C LEU A 32 -0.47 4.95 1.10
N SER A 33 -0.01 5.89 1.91
CA SER A 33 1.40 6.19 2.09
C SER A 33 1.77 6.27 3.57
N LYS A 34 3.00 5.88 3.89
CA LYS A 34 3.56 5.98 5.24
C LYS A 34 5.06 6.25 5.16
N SER A 35 5.53 7.19 5.96
CA SER A 35 6.95 7.54 6.02
C SER A 35 7.79 6.42 6.64
N ALA A 36 8.94 6.15 6.04
CA ALA A 36 9.92 5.14 6.44
C ALA A 36 11.32 5.78 6.46
N GLY A 37 11.63 6.55 7.51
CA GLY A 37 12.83 7.37 7.55
C GLY A 37 12.83 8.42 6.43
N ALA A 38 13.84 8.37 5.55
CA ALA A 38 13.90 9.22 4.36
C ALA A 38 13.02 8.71 3.20
N ALA A 39 12.57 7.45 3.24
CA ALA A 39 11.74 6.84 2.21
C ALA A 39 10.25 6.94 2.56
N THR A 40 9.39 6.59 1.61
CA THR A 40 7.94 6.48 1.77
C THR A 40 7.49 5.13 1.25
N VAL A 41 6.76 4.37 2.05
CA VAL A 41 6.10 3.16 1.58
C VAL A 41 4.71 3.53 1.07
N ARG A 42 4.34 3.01 -0.11
CA ARG A 42 3.03 3.20 -0.74
C ARG A 42 2.32 1.87 -0.91
N ILE A 43 1.02 1.82 -0.65
CA ILE A 43 0.15 0.68 -0.93
C ILE A 43 -0.89 1.11 -1.95
N PHE A 44 -0.96 0.41 -3.08
CA PHE A 44 -1.93 0.65 -4.15
C PHE A 44 -2.76 -0.60 -4.41
N VAL A 45 -4.04 -0.43 -4.72
CA VAL A 45 -4.91 -1.54 -5.08
C VAL A 45 -4.93 -1.68 -6.61
N THR A 46 -4.76 -2.91 -7.08
CA THR A 46 -4.90 -3.28 -8.49
C THR A 46 -6.18 -4.09 -8.68
N ALA A 47 -6.50 -4.46 -9.92
CA ALA A 47 -7.71 -5.23 -10.22
C ALA A 47 -7.81 -6.58 -9.47
N SER A 48 -6.68 -7.17 -9.09
CA SER A 48 -6.62 -8.52 -8.51
C SER A 48 -5.64 -8.72 -7.35
N ALA A 49 -4.94 -7.67 -6.93
CA ALA A 49 -3.97 -7.71 -5.82
C ALA A 49 -3.76 -6.31 -5.21
N CYS A 50 -3.04 -6.24 -4.10
CA CYS A 50 -2.46 -4.99 -3.61
C CYS A 50 -0.96 -4.96 -3.94
N GLY A 51 -0.43 -3.80 -4.30
CA GLY A 51 1.00 -3.60 -4.48
C GLY A 51 1.56 -2.74 -3.36
N VAL A 52 2.75 -3.09 -2.89
CA VAL A 52 3.50 -2.36 -1.87
C VAL A 52 4.79 -1.88 -2.51
N GLY A 53 5.06 -0.58 -2.45
CA GLY A 53 6.25 0.01 -3.02
C GLY A 53 7.01 0.86 -2.01
N LEU A 54 8.33 0.68 -1.91
CA LEU A 54 9.21 1.59 -1.19
C LEU A 54 9.75 2.64 -2.17
N CYS A 55 9.37 3.89 -1.96
CA CYS A 55 9.77 5.05 -2.75
C CYS A 55 10.82 5.87 -2.00
N LEU A 56 11.90 6.22 -2.67
CA LEU A 56 12.88 7.19 -2.19
C LEU A 56 12.33 8.63 -2.26
N PRO A 57 12.97 9.61 -1.58
CA PRO A 57 12.54 11.01 -1.64
C PRO A 57 12.57 11.61 -3.05
N ASP A 58 13.36 11.04 -3.97
CA ASP A 58 13.39 11.41 -5.39
C ASP A 58 12.20 10.86 -6.20
N GLY A 59 11.27 10.17 -5.54
CA GLY A 59 10.08 9.56 -6.13
C GLY A 59 10.34 8.20 -6.78
N ARG A 60 11.59 7.71 -6.82
CA ARG A 60 11.90 6.40 -7.41
C ARG A 60 11.46 5.27 -6.50
N MET A 61 10.70 4.33 -7.06
CA MET A 61 10.41 3.07 -6.37
C MET A 61 11.63 2.15 -6.48
N VAL A 62 12.21 1.79 -5.33
CA VAL A 62 13.40 0.94 -5.25
C VAL A 62 13.08 -0.50 -4.89
N ARG A 63 11.91 -0.76 -4.31
CA ARG A 63 11.39 -2.10 -4.04
C ARG A 63 9.89 -2.14 -4.26
N GLY A 64 9.41 -3.24 -4.82
CA GLY A 64 8.00 -3.52 -5.03
C GLY A 64 7.67 -4.95 -4.60
N MET A 65 6.53 -5.13 -3.97
CA MET A 65 5.99 -6.42 -3.53
C MET A 65 4.50 -6.50 -3.89
N SER A 66 4.00 -7.71 -4.07
CA SER A 66 2.57 -7.96 -4.27
C SER A 66 2.00 -8.62 -3.03
N ALA A 67 0.85 -8.12 -2.58
CA ALA A 67 0.09 -8.60 -1.45
C ALA A 67 -1.31 -9.04 -1.91
N ARG A 68 -1.92 -9.92 -1.13
CA ARG A 68 -3.26 -10.42 -1.45
C ARG A 68 -4.34 -9.39 -1.17
N ASP A 69 -4.22 -8.65 -0.07
CA ASP A 69 -5.16 -7.64 0.38
C ASP A 69 -4.43 -6.48 1.08
N VAL A 70 -5.19 -5.49 1.56
CA VAL A 70 -4.62 -4.28 2.18
C VAL A 70 -3.95 -4.59 3.52
N ASP A 71 -4.42 -5.59 4.27
CA ASP A 71 -3.84 -5.95 5.56
C ASP A 71 -2.50 -6.69 5.37
N ASP A 72 -2.45 -7.61 4.41
CA ASP A 72 -1.21 -8.25 3.95
C ASP A 72 -0.22 -7.22 3.41
N ALA A 73 -0.71 -6.23 2.64
CA ALA A 73 0.09 -5.12 2.16
C ALA A 73 0.68 -4.28 3.31
N LYS A 74 -0.11 -4.02 4.35
CA LYS A 74 0.35 -3.30 5.56
C LYS A 74 1.42 -4.11 6.30
N MET A 75 1.28 -5.42 6.42
CA MET A 75 2.30 -6.28 7.05
C MET A 75 3.62 -6.28 6.27
N LEU A 76 3.57 -6.38 4.94
CA LEU A 76 4.75 -6.27 4.09
C LEU A 76 5.38 -4.87 4.18
N ALA A 77 4.55 -3.83 4.19
CA ALA A 77 5.01 -2.47 4.37
C ALA A 77 5.71 -2.24 5.70
N ASP A 78 5.15 -2.73 6.81
CA ASP A 78 5.79 -2.62 8.13
C ASP A 78 7.13 -3.37 8.18
N THR A 79 7.24 -4.48 7.44
CA THR A 79 8.52 -5.19 7.28
C THR A 79 9.54 -4.32 6.54
N LEU A 80 9.15 -3.70 5.42
CA LEU A 80 10.02 -2.78 4.68
C LEU A 80 10.43 -1.57 5.54
N ILE A 81 9.50 -1.00 6.30
CA ILE A 81 9.77 0.13 7.21
C ILE A 81 10.82 -0.25 8.25
N ARG A 82 10.76 -1.47 8.80
CA ARG A 82 11.76 -1.98 9.76
C ARG A 82 13.12 -2.28 9.16
N GLU A 83 13.20 -2.58 7.86
CA GLU A 83 14.48 -2.81 7.18
C GLU A 83 15.25 -1.52 6.89
N VAL A 84 14.55 -0.39 6.76
CA VAL A 84 15.13 0.89 6.33
C VAL A 84 15.26 1.93 7.44
N ASN A 85 14.72 1.66 8.63
CA ASN A 85 14.95 2.43 9.86
C ASN A 85 15.99 1.72 10.73
#